data_AF-A0A7J5YQU0-F1
#
_entry.id   AF-A0A7J5YQU0-F1
#
_cell.length_a   1.000
_cell.length_b   1.000
_cell.length_c   1.000
_cell.angle_alpha   90.00
_cell.angle_beta   90.00
_cell.angle_gamma   90.00
#
_symmetry.space_group_name_H-M   'P 1'
#
loop_
_entity.id
_entity.type
_entity.pdbx_description
1 polymer ?
#
loop_
_entity_poly.entity_id
_entity_poly.type
_entity_poly.pdbx_seq_one_letter_code
_entity_poly.pdbx_strand_id
1 'polypeptide(L)'
;MVRLSRGGLLAERRVNTFKDGLVFSSRPLKVQERIRLRVEKDSFNWNGGLRLGFTTVHPMARSLPLPIMAIPNLTETPGHWAAPVHESFCQAGVELEFWVSAGGIMYISGNNGREQKLLSGVDISRPLWALIDIYGQTCSISLLGSEKRGVFRTRRSCPTPQCFTSPEVDNHCSLITDSSSLDGNSDEYIPFLEDPE
;
A
#
# COMPACT_ATOMS: atom_id res chain seq x y z
N MET A 1 9.81 -10.04 -5.99
CA MET A 1 9.31 -9.05 -6.98
C MET A 1 8.05 -8.43 -6.43
N VAL A 2 7.97 -7.11 -6.45
CA VAL A 2 6.81 -6.33 -6.01
C VAL A 2 5.89 -6.03 -7.19
N ARG A 3 4.58 -6.06 -6.95
CA ARG A 3 3.56 -5.55 -7.87
C ARG A 3 3.12 -4.17 -7.38
N LEU A 4 3.15 -3.18 -8.28
CA LEU A 4 2.56 -1.87 -8.04
C LEU A 4 1.18 -1.81 -8.71
N SER A 5 0.19 -1.28 -7.99
CA SER A 5 -1.17 -1.10 -8.47
C SER A 5 -1.76 0.22 -7.93
N ARG A 6 -3.00 0.56 -8.30
CA ARG A 6 -3.67 1.82 -7.93
C ARG A 6 -2.83 3.06 -8.26
N GLY A 7 -2.25 3.10 -9.47
CA GLY A 7 -1.39 4.21 -9.90
C GLY A 7 -0.06 4.32 -9.14
N GLY A 8 0.43 3.21 -8.57
CA GLY A 8 1.65 3.19 -7.75
C GLY A 8 1.41 3.51 -6.27
N LEU A 9 0.14 3.63 -5.85
CA LEU A 9 -0.23 3.86 -4.45
C LEU A 9 -0.35 2.57 -3.63
N LEU A 10 -0.42 1.40 -4.26
CA LEU A 10 -0.42 0.11 -3.57
C LEU A 10 0.78 -0.71 -4.06
N ALA A 11 1.56 -1.22 -3.10
CA ALA A 11 2.71 -2.07 -3.35
C ALA A 11 2.52 -3.42 -2.64
N GLU A 12 2.60 -4.50 -3.41
CA GLU A 12 2.36 -5.87 -2.94
C GLU A 12 3.56 -6.76 -3.23
N ARG A 13 4.09 -7.37 -2.19
CA ARG A 13 5.16 -8.36 -2.27
C ARG A 13 4.55 -9.75 -2.53
N ARG A 14 5.28 -10.60 -3.26
CA ARG A 14 4.85 -12.00 -3.47
C ARG A 14 4.64 -12.71 -2.13
N VAL A 15 3.53 -13.44 -2.02
CA VAL A 15 3.04 -14.06 -0.78
C VAL A 15 3.98 -15.17 -0.24
N ASN A 16 4.70 -15.86 -1.12
CA ASN A 16 5.54 -17.02 -0.79
C ASN A 16 7.02 -16.69 -0.53
N THR A 17 7.34 -15.44 -0.23
CA THR A 17 8.70 -15.02 0.18
C THR A 17 8.57 -14.15 1.43
N PHE A 18 9.68 -13.70 2.02
CA PHE A 18 9.76 -12.65 3.06
C PHE A 18 10.54 -11.40 2.61
N LYS A 19 11.08 -11.42 1.38
CA LYS A 19 12.02 -10.43 0.82
C LYS A 19 11.65 -10.03 -0.60
N ASP A 20 12.56 -9.35 -1.31
CA ASP A 20 12.37 -8.81 -2.66
C ASP A 20 11.21 -7.81 -2.73
N GLY A 21 11.10 -6.99 -1.69
CA GLY A 21 10.01 -6.06 -1.39
C GLY A 21 10.36 -4.58 -1.56
N LEU A 22 11.50 -4.26 -2.17
CA LEU A 22 11.98 -2.89 -2.30
C LEU A 22 11.08 -2.04 -3.21
N VAL A 23 10.69 -0.87 -2.69
CA VAL A 23 10.01 0.19 -3.42
C VAL A 23 10.56 1.56 -3.00
N PHE A 24 10.40 2.54 -3.88
CA PHE A 24 10.89 3.91 -3.66
C PHE A 24 9.80 4.92 -3.97
N SER A 25 9.87 6.11 -3.37
CA SER A 25 9.03 7.23 -3.82
C SER A 25 9.35 7.60 -5.26
N SER A 26 8.34 8.02 -6.03
CA SER A 26 8.54 8.46 -7.42
C SER A 26 9.19 9.85 -7.54
N ARG A 27 9.20 10.62 -6.46
CA ARG A 27 9.79 11.97 -6.39
C ARG A 27 10.65 12.15 -5.14
N PRO A 28 11.54 13.15 -5.13
CA PRO A 28 12.24 13.53 -3.92
C PRO A 28 11.28 14.12 -2.89
N LEU A 29 11.66 13.96 -1.63
CA LEU A 29 10.96 14.39 -0.42
C LEU A 29 11.72 15.55 0.21
N LYS A 30 10.98 16.41 0.90
CA LYS A 30 11.58 17.50 1.68
C LYS A 30 11.90 17.02 3.09
N VAL A 31 12.92 17.62 3.70
CA VAL A 31 13.16 17.46 5.15
C VAL A 31 11.92 17.89 5.93
N GLN A 32 11.57 17.14 6.98
CA GLN A 32 10.32 17.21 7.76
C GLN A 32 9.03 16.91 6.98
N GLU A 33 9.11 16.37 5.77
CA GLU A 33 7.94 15.83 5.08
C GLU A 33 7.62 14.43 5.60
N ARG A 34 6.40 14.24 6.10
CA ARG A 34 5.92 13.01 6.73
C ARG A 34 5.17 12.18 5.71
N ILE A 35 5.64 10.96 5.47
CA ILE A 35 5.07 10.04 4.50
C ILE A 35 4.13 9.11 5.24
N ARG A 36 2.88 9.04 4.82
CA ARG A 36 1.85 8.22 5.45
C ARG A 36 1.65 6.92 4.70
N LEU A 37 1.80 5.80 5.40
CA LEU A 37 1.60 4.47 4.88
C LEU A 37 0.49 3.76 5.68
N ARG A 38 -0.22 2.86 5.02
CA ARG A 38 -1.07 1.86 5.68
C ARG A 38 -0.58 0.46 5.34
N VAL A 39 -0.52 -0.42 6.33
CA VAL A 39 -0.32 -1.84 6.08
C VAL A 39 -1.64 -2.44 5.63
N GLU A 40 -1.66 -2.98 4.42
CA GLU A 40 -2.88 -3.53 3.82
C GLU A 40 -3.01 -5.04 4.08
N LYS A 41 -1.88 -5.75 4.11
CA LYS A 41 -1.84 -7.19 4.37
C LYS A 41 -0.58 -7.59 5.10
N ASP A 42 -0.74 -8.47 6.07
CA ASP A 42 0.30 -9.16 6.80
C ASP A 42 0.18 -10.69 6.67
N SER A 43 1.23 -11.40 7.10
CA SER A 43 1.29 -12.86 7.13
C SER A 43 2.18 -13.31 8.29
N PHE A 44 1.58 -14.07 9.21
CA PHE A 44 2.26 -14.64 10.37
C PHE A 44 3.19 -15.82 10.03
N ASN A 45 3.33 -16.16 8.75
CA ASN A 45 4.27 -17.20 8.29
C ASN A 45 5.72 -16.71 8.27
N TRP A 46 5.95 -15.42 8.48
CA TRP A 46 7.26 -14.78 8.41
C TRP A 46 7.49 -13.91 9.64
N ASN A 47 8.73 -13.91 10.14
CA ASN A 47 9.15 -13.05 11.23
C ASN A 47 9.80 -11.76 10.70
N GLY A 48 9.79 -10.72 11.52
CA GLY A 48 10.37 -9.42 11.21
C GLY A 48 9.38 -8.49 10.50
N GLY A 49 9.64 -7.18 10.62
CA GLY A 49 8.77 -6.13 10.12
C GLY A 49 9.31 -5.38 8.90
N LEU A 50 8.50 -4.43 8.42
CA LEU A 50 8.89 -3.41 7.44
C LEU A 50 10.28 -2.83 7.76
N ARG A 51 11.02 -2.46 6.72
CA ARG A 51 12.19 -1.60 6.88
C ARG A 51 11.96 -0.31 6.13
N LEU A 52 12.19 0.79 6.82
CA LEU A 52 11.95 2.13 6.30
C LEU A 52 13.26 2.89 6.25
N GLY A 53 13.37 3.79 5.27
CA GLY A 53 14.60 4.47 5.02
C GLY A 53 14.49 5.61 4.02
N PHE A 54 15.65 6.17 3.74
CA PHE A 54 15.86 7.20 2.74
C PHE A 54 17.08 6.87 1.88
N THR A 55 17.10 7.44 0.69
CA THR A 55 18.25 7.31 -0.22
C THR A 55 18.45 8.60 -1.01
N THR A 56 19.72 8.93 -1.28
CA THR A 56 20.10 10.01 -2.20
C THR A 56 20.25 9.50 -3.64
N VAL A 57 20.11 8.19 -3.87
CA VAL A 57 20.23 7.57 -5.19
C VAL A 57 18.88 7.60 -5.89
N HIS A 58 18.84 8.24 -7.05
CA HIS A 58 17.64 8.39 -7.87
C HIS A 58 17.05 7.00 -8.23
N PRO A 59 15.74 6.75 -8.05
CA PRO A 59 15.14 5.44 -8.33
C PRO A 59 15.37 4.93 -9.75
N MET A 60 15.34 5.82 -10.76
CA MET A 60 15.60 5.45 -12.16
C MET A 60 17.07 5.17 -12.50
N ALA A 61 18.02 5.51 -11.60
CA ALA A 61 19.43 5.24 -11.83
C ALA A 61 19.84 3.81 -11.42
N ARG A 62 18.90 3.02 -10.89
CA ARG A 62 19.14 1.67 -10.38
C ARG A 62 19.06 0.64 -11.50
N SER A 63 20.02 -0.27 -11.54
CA SER A 63 19.96 -1.46 -12.39
C SER A 63 18.94 -2.46 -11.84
N LEU A 64 18.23 -3.14 -12.74
CA LEU A 64 17.39 -4.29 -12.40
C LEU A 64 18.17 -5.60 -12.63
N PRO A 65 17.93 -6.65 -11.81
CA PRO A 65 17.02 -6.66 -10.66
C PRO A 65 17.54 -5.83 -9.49
N LEU A 66 16.63 -5.29 -8.68
CA LEU A 66 17.00 -4.63 -7.44
C LEU A 66 17.64 -5.64 -6.46
N PRO A 67 18.46 -5.18 -5.50
CA PRO A 67 18.94 -6.01 -4.41
C PRO A 67 17.80 -6.70 -3.66
N ILE A 68 18.10 -7.84 -3.03
CA ILE A 68 17.06 -8.68 -2.42
C ILE A 68 16.36 -8.01 -1.23
N MET A 69 17.02 -7.06 -0.56
CA MET A 69 16.59 -6.44 0.69
C MET A 69 17.26 -5.07 0.87
N ALA A 70 16.69 -4.22 1.73
CA ALA A 70 17.33 -2.96 2.13
C ALA A 70 18.55 -3.20 3.04
N ILE A 71 18.39 -4.08 4.03
CA ILE A 71 19.41 -4.37 5.05
C ILE A 71 19.83 -5.85 4.88
N PRO A 72 21.14 -6.13 4.72
CA PRO A 72 22.23 -5.17 4.63
C PRO A 72 22.45 -4.60 3.22
N ASN A 73 21.87 -5.21 2.16
CA ASN A 73 22.35 -5.07 0.79
C ASN A 73 22.34 -3.64 0.21
N LEU A 74 21.33 -2.81 0.51
CA LEU A 74 21.37 -1.40 0.11
C LEU A 74 22.16 -0.55 1.10
N THR A 75 22.00 -0.78 2.40
CA THR A 75 22.65 0.02 3.44
C THR A 75 24.18 -0.13 3.48
N GLU A 76 24.74 -1.20 2.91
CA GLU A 76 26.18 -1.36 2.70
C GLU A 76 26.73 -0.46 1.57
N THR A 77 25.85 0.13 0.75
CA THR A 77 26.23 1.02 -0.33
C THR A 77 25.98 2.49 0.05
N PRO A 78 26.93 3.42 -0.23
CA PRO A 78 26.76 4.83 0.11
C PRO A 78 25.46 5.43 -0.42
N GLY A 79 24.87 6.36 0.34
CA GLY A 79 23.64 7.05 -0.05
C GLY A 79 22.35 6.30 0.28
N HIS A 80 22.38 5.32 1.20
CA HIS A 80 21.23 4.56 1.66
C HIS A 80 21.22 4.45 3.18
N TRP A 81 20.07 4.71 3.79
CA TRP A 81 19.85 4.58 5.22
C TRP A 81 18.51 3.87 5.41
N ALA A 82 18.49 2.77 6.15
CA ALA A 82 17.25 2.06 6.48
C ALA A 82 17.36 1.44 7.87
N ALA A 83 16.22 1.31 8.55
CA ALA A 83 16.11 0.64 9.84
C ALA A 83 14.91 -0.32 9.84
N PRO A 84 14.98 -1.44 10.58
CA PRO A 84 13.82 -2.26 10.84
C PRO A 84 12.81 -1.48 11.70
N VAL A 85 11.53 -1.71 11.41
CA VAL A 85 10.41 -1.19 12.18
C VAL A 85 9.92 -2.28 13.14
N HIS A 86 9.52 -1.88 14.34
CA HIS A 86 8.94 -2.79 15.31
C HIS A 86 7.67 -3.46 14.76
N GLU A 87 7.48 -4.75 15.04
CA GLU A 87 6.40 -5.57 14.47
C GLU A 87 4.99 -5.05 14.80
N SER A 88 4.85 -4.27 15.89
CA SER A 88 3.59 -3.58 16.23
C SER A 88 3.11 -2.58 15.17
N PHE A 89 3.99 -2.11 14.28
CA PHE A 89 3.61 -1.25 13.14
C PHE A 89 3.28 -2.03 11.87
N CYS A 90 3.43 -3.36 11.89
CA CYS A 90 3.43 -4.20 10.70
C CYS A 90 2.16 -5.03 10.54
N GLN A 91 1.15 -4.78 11.37
CA GLN A 91 -0.16 -5.45 11.35
C GLN A 91 -1.12 -4.78 10.36
N ALA A 92 -1.95 -5.58 9.69
CA ALA A 92 -2.94 -5.04 8.76
C ALA A 92 -3.85 -4.00 9.43
N GLY A 93 -4.11 -2.89 8.72
CA GLY A 93 -4.89 -1.76 9.22
C GLY A 93 -4.09 -0.70 9.98
N VAL A 94 -2.84 -0.98 10.37
CA VAL A 94 -1.99 0.05 10.98
C VAL A 94 -1.65 1.13 9.96
N GLU A 95 -1.88 2.38 10.36
CA GLU A 95 -1.34 3.55 9.68
C GLU A 95 -0.11 4.06 10.43
N LEU A 96 0.92 4.41 9.69
CA LEU A 96 2.16 4.96 10.22
C LEU A 96 2.64 6.12 9.37
N GLU A 97 3.44 6.97 9.99
CA GLU A 97 4.17 8.02 9.31
C GLU A 97 5.67 7.88 9.58
N PHE A 98 6.50 8.18 8.58
CA PHE A 98 7.94 8.32 8.80
C PHE A 98 8.49 9.55 8.07
N TRP A 99 9.54 10.14 8.64
CA TRP A 99 10.19 11.35 8.11
C TRP A 99 11.63 11.45 8.57
N VAL A 100 12.36 12.37 7.95
CA VAL A 100 13.70 12.81 8.39
C VAL A 100 13.63 14.22 8.96
N SER A 101 14.25 14.45 10.11
CA SER A 101 14.35 15.76 10.76
C SER A 101 15.44 16.63 10.14
N ALA A 102 15.48 17.91 10.52
CA ALA A 102 16.55 18.83 10.11
C ALA A 102 17.94 18.45 10.65
N GLY A 103 18.03 17.55 11.64
CA GLY A 103 19.28 17.00 12.14
C GLY A 103 19.69 15.68 11.50
N GLY A 104 19.04 15.26 10.41
CA GLY A 104 19.34 13.97 9.77
C GLY A 104 18.93 12.76 10.62
N ILE A 105 17.94 12.93 11.51
CA ILE A 105 17.39 11.86 12.34
C ILE A 105 16.08 11.38 11.72
N MET A 106 15.99 10.07 11.49
CA MET A 106 14.79 9.45 10.98
C MET A 106 13.88 9.03 12.14
N TYR A 107 12.60 9.34 12.00
CA TYR A 107 11.56 9.02 12.96
C TYR A 107 10.40 8.26 12.31
N ILE A 108 9.67 7.54 13.15
CA ILE A 108 8.38 6.91 12.84
C ILE A 108 7.35 7.30 13.90
N SER A 109 6.09 7.37 13.52
CA SER A 109 4.95 7.51 14.44
C SER A 109 3.79 6.67 13.94
N GLY A 110 2.96 6.17 14.86
CA GLY A 110 1.74 5.43 14.54
C GLY A 110 0.51 6.20 14.97
N ASN A 111 -0.63 5.51 15.03
CA ASN A 111 -1.91 6.12 15.42
C ASN A 111 -1.93 6.80 16.81
N ASN A 112 -1.05 6.39 17.72
CA ASN A 112 -0.93 7.01 19.05
C ASN A 112 -0.19 8.35 19.04
N GLY A 113 0.35 8.78 17.89
CA GLY A 113 1.12 10.02 17.74
C GLY A 113 2.51 9.99 18.37
N ARG A 114 2.91 8.91 19.05
CA ARG A 114 4.22 8.81 19.71
C ARG A 114 5.32 8.63 18.68
N GLU A 115 6.18 9.63 18.58
CA GLU A 115 7.35 9.62 17.71
C GLU A 115 8.46 8.72 18.30
N GLN A 116 9.01 7.85 17.47
CA GLN A 116 10.10 6.94 17.81
C GLN A 116 11.26 7.20 16.85
N LYS A 117 12.47 7.31 17.40
CA LYS A 117 13.70 7.44 16.61
C LYS A 117 14.07 6.08 16.02
N LEU A 118 14.33 6.02 14.71
CA LEU A 118 14.78 4.81 14.02
C LEU A 118 16.29 4.79 13.78
N LEU A 119 16.85 5.87 13.22
CA LEU A 119 18.29 5.99 12.97
C LEU A 119 18.73 7.46 12.91
N SER A 120 20.03 7.69 12.94
CA SER A 120 20.68 9.00 12.77
C SER A 120 21.68 8.97 11.62
N GLY A 121 22.06 10.15 11.13
CA GLY A 121 23.12 10.29 10.14
C GLY A 121 22.65 10.25 8.68
N VAL A 122 21.36 10.47 8.44
CA VAL A 122 20.84 10.66 7.08
C VAL A 122 21.43 11.95 6.50
N ASP A 123 22.09 11.86 5.33
CA ASP A 123 22.56 13.03 4.61
C ASP A 123 21.39 13.79 3.99
N ILE A 124 21.12 14.98 4.52
CA ILE A 124 20.03 15.86 4.07
C ILE A 124 20.51 16.97 3.12
N SER A 125 21.79 16.96 2.73
CA SER A 125 22.36 17.96 1.81
C SER A 125 21.94 17.71 0.35
N ARG A 126 21.44 16.51 0.06
CA ARG A 126 21.02 16.07 -1.28
C ARG A 126 19.52 15.74 -1.31
N PRO A 127 18.89 15.72 -2.50
CA PRO A 127 17.52 15.23 -2.62
C PRO A 127 17.38 13.80 -2.07
N LEU A 128 16.30 13.56 -1.31
CA LEU A 128 16.03 12.27 -0.68
C LEU A 128 14.79 11.62 -1.28
N TRP A 129 14.85 10.33 -1.55
CA TRP A 129 13.69 9.50 -1.88
C TRP A 129 13.39 8.57 -0.70
N ALA A 130 12.12 8.23 -0.52
CA ALA A 130 11.77 7.16 0.41
C ALA A 130 12.31 5.84 -0.12
N LEU A 131 12.82 5.04 0.80
CA LEU A 131 13.23 3.67 0.58
C LEU A 131 12.38 2.82 1.53
N ILE A 132 11.60 1.91 0.97
CA ILE A 132 10.73 1.02 1.74
C ILE A 132 11.03 -0.42 1.31
N ASP A 133 11.35 -1.27 2.26
CA ASP A 133 11.46 -2.72 2.07
C ASP A 133 10.24 -3.37 2.69
N ILE A 134 9.31 -3.81 1.85
CA ILE A 134 8.21 -4.67 2.28
C ILE A 134 8.86 -5.99 2.70
N TYR A 135 8.98 -6.23 4.00
CA TYR A 135 9.79 -7.33 4.51
C TYR A 135 9.03 -8.12 5.58
N GLY A 136 9.39 -9.40 5.71
CA GLY A 136 8.92 -10.26 6.79
C GLY A 136 7.41 -10.44 6.76
N GLN A 137 6.77 -10.18 7.90
CA GLN A 137 5.33 -10.34 8.06
C GLN A 137 4.52 -9.41 7.15
N THR A 138 5.05 -8.26 6.73
CA THR A 138 4.30 -7.35 5.87
C THR A 138 4.30 -7.84 4.42
N CYS A 139 3.09 -7.96 3.87
CA CYS A 139 2.86 -8.41 2.49
C CYS A 139 2.55 -7.25 1.56
N SER A 140 1.80 -6.25 2.02
CA SER A 140 1.48 -5.08 1.20
C SER A 140 1.24 -3.83 2.01
N ILE A 141 1.50 -2.70 1.36
CA ILE A 141 1.31 -1.36 1.91
C ILE A 141 0.64 -0.45 0.88
N SER A 142 -0.11 0.54 1.36
CA SER A 142 -0.57 1.65 0.54
C SER A 142 0.03 2.98 0.98
N LEU A 143 0.30 3.85 0.01
CA LEU A 143 0.71 5.23 0.21
C LEU A 143 -0.55 6.08 0.34
N LEU A 144 -0.76 6.65 1.53
CA LEU A 144 -1.91 7.51 1.82
C LEU A 144 -1.66 8.98 1.42
N GLY A 145 -0.40 9.32 1.14
CA GLY A 145 0.08 10.64 0.77
C GLY A 145 1.26 11.08 1.64
N SER A 146 1.63 12.35 1.54
CA SER A 146 2.59 12.96 2.46
C SER A 146 2.20 14.37 2.86
N GLU A 147 2.65 14.79 4.03
CA GLU A 147 2.35 16.10 4.59
C GLU A 147 3.62 16.78 5.10
N LYS A 148 3.79 18.08 4.79
CA LYS A 148 4.77 18.95 5.43
C LYS A 148 4.06 20.15 6.03
N ARG A 149 4.11 20.26 7.36
CA ARG A 149 3.55 21.39 8.10
C ARG A 149 4.53 22.56 8.05
N GLY A 150 4.08 23.67 7.47
CA GLY A 150 4.78 24.95 7.53
C GLY A 150 4.11 25.89 8.52
N VAL A 151 4.73 27.03 8.79
CA VAL A 151 4.24 28.05 9.75
C VAL A 151 2.83 28.54 9.40
N PHE A 152 2.56 28.76 8.10
CA PHE A 152 1.30 29.35 7.63
C PHE A 152 0.42 28.41 6.80
N ARG A 153 0.98 27.30 6.28
CA ARG A 153 0.27 26.37 5.40
C ARG A 153 0.82 24.96 5.53
N THR A 154 -0.09 24.00 5.47
CA THR A 154 0.24 22.59 5.33
C THR A 154 0.30 22.23 3.84
N ARG A 155 1.44 21.72 3.39
CA ARG A 155 1.58 21.19 2.02
C ARG A 155 1.34 19.70 2.05
N ARG A 156 0.41 19.22 1.21
CA ARG A 156 0.14 17.80 1.01
C ARG A 156 0.54 17.39 -0.41
N SER A 157 0.98 16.15 -0.55
CA SER A 157 1.15 15.52 -1.86
C SER A 157 0.26 14.29 -1.96
N CYS A 158 -0.20 14.01 -3.18
CA CYS A 158 -1.15 12.95 -3.52
C CYS A 158 -2.47 13.08 -2.71
N PRO A 159 -3.57 13.56 -3.30
CA PRO A 159 -4.85 13.44 -2.61
C PRO A 159 -5.11 11.95 -2.35
N THR A 160 -5.38 11.60 -1.09
CA THR A 160 -5.82 10.24 -0.71
C THR A 160 -6.96 9.85 -1.65
N PRO A 161 -6.88 8.71 -2.38
CA PRO A 161 -8.01 8.27 -3.19
C PRO A 161 -9.23 8.16 -2.28
N GLN A 162 -10.29 8.92 -2.57
CA GLN A 162 -11.55 8.75 -1.87
C GLN A 162 -11.94 7.28 -1.99
N CYS A 163 -12.17 6.63 -0.85
CA CYS A 163 -12.72 5.29 -0.81
C CYS A 163 -14.08 5.38 -1.52
N PHE A 164 -14.20 4.80 -2.71
CA PHE A 164 -15.50 4.61 -3.34
C PHE A 164 -16.23 3.59 -2.47
N THR A 165 -16.97 4.06 -1.48
CA THR A 165 -18.11 3.30 -0.95
C THR A 165 -19.03 3.06 -2.13
N SER A 166 -19.19 1.79 -2.51
CA SER A 166 -20.13 1.36 -3.54
C SER A 166 -21.51 1.95 -3.22
N PRO A 167 -22.24 2.55 -4.17
CA PRO A 167 -23.58 3.03 -3.88
C PRO A 167 -24.48 1.83 -3.55
N GLU A 168 -25.20 1.97 -2.45
CA GLU A 168 -26.31 1.12 -2.05
C GLU A 168 -27.31 1.00 -3.20
N VAL A 169 -27.73 -0.22 -3.49
CA VAL A 169 -28.79 -0.51 -4.46
C VAL A 169 -30.11 -0.12 -3.81
N ASP A 170 -30.58 1.11 -4.08
CA ASP A 170 -31.98 1.49 -3.84
C ASP A 170 -32.87 0.74 -4.86
N ASN A 171 -33.31 -0.46 -4.49
CA ASN A 171 -34.39 -1.16 -5.18
C ASN A 171 -35.73 -0.55 -4.77
N HIS A 172 -36.11 0.55 -5.42
CA HIS A 172 -37.50 0.97 -5.50
C HIS A 172 -38.14 0.36 -6.75
N CYS A 173 -38.76 -0.83 -6.60
CA CYS A 173 -39.70 -1.34 -7.59
C CYS A 173 -41.00 -0.54 -7.51
N SER A 174 -41.20 0.37 -8.47
CA SER A 174 -42.50 0.99 -8.73
C SER A 174 -43.40 -0.03 -9.41
N LEU A 175 -44.46 -0.42 -8.70
CA LEU A 175 -45.63 -1.10 -9.23
C LEU A 175 -46.23 -0.26 -10.37
N ILE A 176 -46.30 -0.82 -11.57
CA ILE A 176 -47.26 -0.40 -12.60
C ILE A 176 -48.04 -1.64 -13.00
N THR A 177 -49.31 -1.62 -12.61
CA THR A 177 -50.36 -2.56 -13.00
C THR A 177 -51.12 -2.00 -14.20
N ASP A 178 -51.71 -2.92 -14.96
CA ASP A 178 -52.70 -2.79 -16.04
C ASP A 178 -52.19 -2.47 -17.46
N SER A 179 -52.69 -3.10 -18.53
CA SER A 179 -53.59 -4.25 -18.75
C SER A 179 -53.66 -4.49 -20.28
N SER A 180 -53.84 -5.74 -20.73
CA SER A 180 -54.71 -6.14 -21.87
C SER A 180 -54.39 -7.57 -22.39
N SER A 181 -55.24 -8.48 -21.92
CA SER A 181 -55.89 -9.63 -22.57
C SER A 181 -55.70 -9.94 -24.08
N LEU A 182 -55.47 -11.25 -24.34
CA LEU A 182 -56.21 -12.22 -25.19
C LEU A 182 -55.50 -12.92 -26.37
N ASP A 183 -55.90 -14.19 -26.49
CA ASP A 183 -55.75 -15.21 -27.56
C ASP A 183 -54.44 -16.02 -27.59
N GLY A 184 -54.40 -17.37 -27.61
CA GLY A 184 -55.42 -18.41 -27.72
C GLY A 184 -54.83 -19.66 -28.42
N ASN A 185 -55.22 -20.86 -27.95
CA ASN A 185 -55.00 -22.23 -28.49
C ASN A 185 -53.57 -22.83 -28.46
N SER A 186 -53.29 -23.93 -27.75
CA SER A 186 -53.77 -25.34 -27.81
C SER A 186 -52.88 -26.21 -28.72
N ASP A 187 -52.26 -27.25 -28.16
CA ASP A 187 -52.55 -28.65 -28.51
C ASP A 187 -51.65 -29.62 -27.72
N GLU A 188 -52.31 -30.62 -27.15
CA GLU A 188 -51.76 -31.81 -26.48
C GLU A 188 -51.09 -32.75 -27.49
N TYR A 189 -50.01 -33.45 -27.07
CA TYR A 189 -49.80 -34.86 -27.44
C TYR A 189 -48.74 -35.52 -26.55
N ILE A 190 -49.17 -36.46 -25.69
CA ILE A 190 -48.37 -37.58 -25.15
C ILE A 190 -49.18 -38.84 -25.45
N PRO A 191 -48.58 -39.90 -26.01
CA PRO A 191 -48.55 -41.16 -25.27
C PRO A 191 -47.29 -42.05 -25.46
N PHE A 192 -46.78 -42.52 -24.32
CA PHE A 192 -46.52 -43.92 -23.92
C PHE A 192 -45.43 -44.84 -24.55
N LEU A 193 -44.90 -45.69 -23.62
CA LEU A 193 -44.27 -47.03 -23.75
C LEU A 193 -42.75 -47.05 -24.08
N GLU A 194 -41.87 -47.87 -23.49
CA GLU A 194 -41.90 -48.95 -22.48
C GLU A 194 -40.42 -49.26 -22.12
N ASP A 195 -40.12 -49.73 -20.90
CA ASP A 195 -38.80 -50.28 -20.48
C ASP A 195 -38.49 -51.60 -21.24
N PRO A 196 -37.24 -52.14 -21.25
CA PRO A 196 -36.70 -52.92 -20.11
C PRO A 196 -35.17 -52.87 -19.89
N GLU A 197 -34.73 -52.83 -18.62
CA GLU A 197 -34.02 -53.91 -17.88
C GLU A 197 -33.76 -53.49 -16.42
#